data_AF-A0A0D8BG65-F1
#
_entry.id   AF-A0A0D8BG65-F1
#
_cell.length_a   1.000
_cell.length_b   1.000
_cell.length_c   1.000
_cell.angle_alpha   90.00
_cell.angle_beta   90.00
_cell.angle_gamma   90.00
#
_symmetry.space_group_name_H-M   'P 1'
#
loop_
_entity.id
_entity.type
_entity.pdbx_description
1 polymer ?
#
loop_
_entity_poly.entity_id
_entity_poly.type
_entity_poly.pdbx_seq_one_letter_code
_entity_poly.pdbx_strand_id
1 'polypeptide(L)'
;MTDDDDDWAPPPVPFGGGDPAVAAAEALAEAEAALRTGAWRPDPDEIDAAVTILHRMDLGRRNPDIPLRRTAHRALDETYPQLTVWRARPMYLYAAVKTVQLLAAGPPTGANAAAAHAAWERLGELLGDVTANVQAGP
;
A
#
# COMPACT_ATOMS: atom_id res chain seq x y z
N MET A 1 -33.57 17.52 1.03
CA MET A 1 -32.54 17.13 0.06
C MET A 1 -31.23 17.33 0.79
N THR A 2 -30.79 16.28 1.46
CA THR A 2 -29.61 16.27 2.33
C THR A 2 -28.62 15.36 1.61
N ASP A 3 -27.44 15.89 1.29
CA ASP A 3 -26.34 15.14 0.71
C ASP A 3 -25.96 14.00 1.67
N ASP A 4 -26.28 12.76 1.28
CA ASP A 4 -25.87 11.52 1.96
C ASP A 4 -24.43 11.10 1.57
N ASP A 5 -23.58 12.05 1.13
CA ASP A 5 -22.24 11.77 0.58
C ASP A 5 -21.14 11.61 1.65
N ASP A 6 -21.45 11.69 2.94
CA ASP A 6 -20.45 11.97 3.98
C ASP A 6 -20.14 10.83 4.98
N ASP A 7 -20.64 9.59 4.77
CA ASP A 7 -20.49 8.49 5.74
C ASP A 7 -19.44 7.43 5.36
N TRP A 8 -18.57 7.73 4.38
CA TRP A 8 -17.50 6.81 4.03
C TRP A 8 -16.24 7.04 4.87
N ALA A 9 -16.05 6.20 5.88
CA ALA A 9 -14.78 6.06 6.59
C ALA A 9 -13.88 5.06 5.84
N PRO A 10 -12.58 5.38 5.63
CA PRO A 10 -11.65 4.39 5.14
C PRO A 10 -11.66 3.16 6.06
N PRO A 11 -11.59 1.95 5.50
CA PRO A 11 -11.67 0.73 6.28
C PRO A 11 -10.53 0.68 7.29
N PRO A 12 -10.80 0.29 8.55
CA PRO A 12 -9.77 0.14 9.55
C PRO A 12 -8.77 -0.92 9.08
N VAL A 13 -7.48 -0.59 9.14
CA VAL A 13 -6.40 -1.51 8.78
C VAL A 13 -6.12 -2.40 10.00
N PRO A 14 -5.92 -3.72 9.85
CA PRO A 14 -5.71 -4.63 10.99
C PRO A 14 -4.57 -4.16 11.89
N PHE A 15 -4.84 -4.14 13.20
CA PHE A 15 -3.91 -3.76 14.26
C PHE A 15 -3.05 -4.98 14.65
N GLY A 16 -1.77 -4.98 14.26
CA GLY A 16 -0.74 -5.92 14.73
C GLY A 16 -0.39 -5.75 16.22
N GLY A 17 -1.38 -5.91 17.11
CA GLY A 17 -1.21 -5.81 18.56
C GLY A 17 -0.78 -4.43 19.10
N GLY A 18 -0.82 -3.38 18.27
CA GLY A 18 -0.33 -2.04 18.59
C GLY A 18 1.07 -1.72 18.07
N ASP A 19 1.75 -2.67 17.41
CA ASP A 19 3.05 -2.46 16.75
C ASP A 19 2.85 -2.16 15.24
N PRO A 20 3.20 -0.96 14.76
CA PRO A 20 3.10 -0.60 13.34
C PRO A 20 3.94 -1.47 12.41
N ALA A 21 5.06 -2.02 12.87
CA ALA A 21 5.92 -2.89 12.07
C ALA A 21 5.28 -4.25 11.85
N VAL A 22 4.66 -4.82 12.91
CA VAL A 22 3.89 -6.06 12.82
C VAL A 22 2.69 -5.87 11.90
N ALA A 23 1.94 -4.77 12.06
CA ALA A 23 0.79 -4.46 11.20
C ALA A 23 1.19 -4.38 9.71
N ALA A 24 2.32 -3.74 9.40
CA ALA A 24 2.82 -3.69 8.03
C ALA A 24 3.22 -5.06 7.48
N ALA A 25 3.91 -5.87 8.29
CA ALA A 25 4.31 -7.22 7.91
C ALA A 25 3.10 -8.13 7.65
N GLU A 26 2.09 -8.09 8.52
CA GLU A 26 0.86 -8.87 8.38
C GLU A 26 0.07 -8.48 7.13
N ALA A 27 -0.14 -7.18 6.90
CA ALA A 27 -0.86 -6.71 5.71
C ALA A 27 -0.16 -7.09 4.40
N LEU A 28 1.18 -7.00 4.36
CA LEU A 28 1.97 -7.43 3.21
C LEU A 28 1.88 -8.94 3.00
N ALA A 29 2.03 -9.74 4.06
CA ALA A 29 1.95 -11.19 3.97
C ALA A 29 0.56 -11.68 3.55
N GLU A 30 -0.51 -11.04 4.05
CA GLU A 30 -1.88 -11.36 3.66
C GLU A 30 -2.15 -11.02 2.19
N ALA A 31 -1.73 -9.84 1.74
CA ALA A 31 -1.86 -9.44 0.34
C ALA A 31 -1.09 -10.39 -0.59
N GLU A 32 0.16 -10.74 -0.24
CA GLU A 32 0.98 -11.69 -1.00
C GLU A 32 0.33 -13.08 -1.05
N ALA A 33 -0.23 -13.56 0.07
CA ALA A 33 -0.93 -14.83 0.11
C ALA A 33 -2.22 -14.84 -0.71
N ALA A 34 -3.01 -13.76 -0.63
CA ALA A 34 -4.23 -13.62 -1.39
C ALA A 34 -3.96 -13.56 -2.90
N LEU A 35 -2.89 -12.87 -3.32
CA LEU A 35 -2.46 -12.81 -4.71
C LEU A 35 -2.04 -14.20 -5.21
N ARG A 36 -1.19 -14.91 -4.46
CA ARG A 36 -0.67 -16.23 -4.83
C ARG A 36 -1.75 -17.30 -4.94
N THR A 37 -2.77 -17.24 -4.07
CA THR A 37 -3.88 -18.20 -4.04
C THR A 37 -5.01 -17.83 -5.02
N GLY A 38 -4.92 -16.66 -5.66
CA GLY A 38 -5.97 -16.13 -6.54
C GLY A 38 -7.22 -15.63 -5.82
N ALA A 39 -7.19 -15.55 -4.49
CA ALA A 39 -8.23 -14.93 -3.67
C ALA A 39 -8.31 -13.42 -3.88
N TRP A 40 -7.18 -12.81 -4.25
CA TRP A 40 -7.10 -11.45 -4.78
C TRP A 40 -6.67 -11.49 -6.24
N ARG A 41 -7.47 -10.85 -7.09
CA ARG A 41 -7.15 -10.59 -8.49
C ARG A 41 -7.18 -9.09 -8.70
N PRO A 42 -6.02 -8.43 -8.82
CA PRO A 42 -5.95 -6.98 -9.00
C PRO A 42 -6.75 -6.55 -10.22
N ASP A 43 -7.64 -5.57 -10.04
CA ASP A 43 -8.37 -4.97 -11.15
C ASP A 43 -7.55 -3.84 -11.81
N PRO A 44 -8.00 -3.28 -12.97
CA PRO A 44 -7.25 -2.24 -13.67
C PRO A 44 -6.94 -1.00 -12.80
N ASP A 45 -7.82 -0.63 -11.88
CA ASP A 45 -7.61 0.52 -10.99
C ASP A 45 -6.48 0.22 -9.98
N GLU A 46 -6.44 -1.00 -9.43
CA GLU A 46 -5.36 -1.45 -8.54
C GLU A 46 -4.02 -1.59 -9.26
N ILE A 47 -4.04 -2.02 -10.52
CA ILE A 47 -2.85 -2.10 -11.38
C ILE A 47 -2.28 -0.71 -11.65
N ASP A 48 -3.11 0.26 -12.04
CA ASP A 48 -2.69 1.64 -12.30
C ASP A 48 -2.15 2.31 -11.03
N ALA A 49 -2.78 2.04 -9.87
CA ALA A 49 -2.27 2.44 -8.58
C ALA A 49 -0.88 1.82 -8.30
N ALA A 50 -0.71 0.53 -8.56
CA ALA A 50 0.57 -0.15 -8.36
C ALA A 50 1.69 0.44 -9.22
N VAL A 51 1.43 0.72 -10.50
CA VAL A 51 2.38 1.40 -11.40
C VAL A 51 2.75 2.79 -10.87
N THR A 52 1.76 3.54 -10.39
CA THR A 52 1.98 4.88 -9.83
C THR A 52 2.85 4.84 -8.57
N ILE A 53 2.61 3.87 -7.68
CA ILE A 53 3.43 3.70 -6.46
C ILE A 53 4.85 3.28 -6.82
N LEU A 54 5.03 2.34 -7.75
CA LEU A 54 6.36 1.94 -8.25
C LEU A 54 7.13 3.13 -8.84
N HIS A 55 6.45 4.01 -9.57
CA HIS A 55 7.06 5.24 -10.07
C HIS A 55 7.51 6.16 -8.92
N ARG A 56 6.71 6.31 -7.86
CA ARG A 56 7.09 7.08 -6.67
C ARG A 56 8.25 6.44 -5.90
N MET A 57 8.32 5.13 -5.83
CA MET A 57 9.46 4.38 -5.27
C MET A 57 10.75 4.70 -6.03
N ASP A 58 10.72 4.63 -7.36
CA ASP A 58 11.86 4.95 -8.21
C ASP A 58 12.32 6.41 -8.05
N LEU A 59 11.38 7.36 -8.04
CA LEU A 59 11.71 8.76 -7.74
C LEU A 59 12.35 8.93 -6.37
N GLY A 60 11.84 8.24 -5.34
CA GLY A 60 12.43 8.24 -3.99
C GLY A 60 13.87 7.71 -3.98
N ARG A 61 14.13 6.58 -4.66
CA ARG A 61 15.47 5.98 -4.77
C ARG A 61 16.47 6.91 -5.46
N ARG A 62 16.03 7.68 -6.47
CA ARG A 62 16.87 8.67 -7.17
C ARG A 62 17.12 9.95 -6.38
N ASN A 63 16.35 10.19 -5.31
CA ASN A 63 16.41 11.39 -4.49
C ASN A 63 16.47 11.03 -2.99
N PRO A 64 17.60 10.46 -2.52
CA PRO A 64 17.73 9.92 -1.16
C PRO A 64 17.58 10.97 -0.04
N ASP A 65 17.72 12.26 -0.36
CA ASP A 65 17.47 13.36 0.57
C ASP A 65 15.98 13.54 0.91
N ILE A 66 15.07 12.95 0.13
CA ILE A 66 13.64 12.98 0.39
C ILE A 66 13.31 11.89 1.43
N PRO A 67 12.79 12.25 2.60
CA PRO A 67 12.45 11.25 3.62
C PRO A 67 11.38 10.27 3.13
N LEU A 68 11.55 8.99 3.44
CA LEU A 68 10.61 7.92 3.06
C LEU A 68 9.15 8.27 3.41
N ARG A 69 8.91 8.85 4.60
CA ARG A 69 7.56 9.29 5.02
C ARG A 69 6.86 10.17 3.98
N ARG A 70 7.61 11.06 3.33
CA ARG A 70 7.06 11.99 2.33
C ARG A 70 6.75 11.25 1.04
N THR A 71 7.63 10.34 0.62
CA THR A 71 7.43 9.51 -0.57
C THR A 71 6.22 8.59 -0.40
N ALA A 72 6.14 7.88 0.73
CA ALA A 72 5.04 6.95 1.03
C ALA A 72 3.70 7.68 1.17
N HIS A 73 3.67 8.84 1.84
CA HIS A 73 2.46 9.66 1.95
C HIS A 73 1.97 10.13 0.57
N ARG A 74 2.88 10.68 -0.25
CA ARG A 74 2.54 11.14 -1.60
C ARG A 74 2.06 10.00 -2.50
N ALA A 75 2.67 8.82 -2.40
CA ALA A 75 2.24 7.65 -3.15
C ALA A 75 0.82 7.23 -2.78
N LEU A 76 0.48 7.21 -1.48
CA LEU A 76 -0.86 6.91 -1.02
C LEU A 76 -1.86 7.99 -1.47
N ASP A 77 -1.55 9.28 -1.28
CA ASP A 77 -2.46 10.37 -1.65
C ASP A 77 -2.85 10.34 -3.13
N GLU A 78 -1.87 10.07 -4.01
CA GLU A 78 -2.10 10.03 -5.46
C GLU A 78 -2.87 8.79 -5.94
N THR A 79 -2.87 7.73 -5.14
CA THR A 79 -3.52 6.45 -5.47
C THR A 79 -4.76 6.15 -4.65
N TYR A 80 -5.04 6.98 -3.64
CA TYR A 80 -6.14 6.77 -2.70
C TYR A 80 -7.48 6.59 -3.43
N PRO A 81 -7.88 7.45 -4.38
CA PRO A 81 -9.15 7.28 -5.10
C PRO A 81 -9.25 5.92 -5.79
N GLN A 82 -8.19 5.44 -6.45
CA GLN A 82 -8.16 4.13 -7.12
C GLN A 82 -8.24 2.98 -6.11
N LEU A 83 -7.50 3.10 -5.00
CA LEU A 83 -7.41 2.07 -3.96
C LEU A 83 -8.69 1.97 -3.12
N THR A 84 -9.50 3.02 -3.09
CA THR A 84 -10.69 3.10 -2.23
C THR A 84 -12.00 3.29 -2.98
N VAL A 85 -12.03 3.06 -4.30
CA VAL A 85 -13.30 3.04 -5.06
C VAL A 85 -14.28 2.09 -4.36
N TRP A 86 -15.47 2.61 -4.06
CA TRP A 86 -16.58 1.91 -3.40
C TRP A 86 -17.01 0.68 -4.19
N ARG A 87 -16.43 -0.48 -3.87
CA ARG A 87 -16.81 -1.78 -4.43
C ARG A 87 -16.68 -2.84 -3.35
N ALA A 88 -17.49 -3.90 -3.44
CA ALA A 88 -17.39 -5.09 -2.59
C ALA A 88 -16.16 -5.94 -2.95
N ARG A 89 -14.96 -5.35 -2.87
CA ARG A 89 -13.69 -5.99 -3.16
C ARG A 89 -12.81 -6.02 -1.90
N PRO A 90 -11.99 -7.07 -1.73
CA PRO A 90 -10.95 -7.07 -0.70
C PRO A 90 -9.96 -5.92 -0.93
N MET A 91 -9.59 -5.19 0.12
CA MET A 91 -8.73 -4.00 0.03
C MET A 91 -7.28 -4.32 0.38
N TYR A 92 -6.74 -5.40 -0.19
CA TYR A 92 -5.40 -5.89 0.14
C TYR A 92 -4.31 -4.88 -0.21
N LEU A 93 -4.36 -4.29 -1.41
CA LEU A 93 -3.37 -3.29 -1.82
C LEU A 93 -3.46 -2.02 -0.97
N TYR A 94 -4.68 -1.52 -0.74
CA TYR A 94 -4.89 -0.37 0.15
C TYR A 94 -4.32 -0.63 1.55
N ALA A 95 -4.64 -1.79 2.16
CA ALA A 95 -4.16 -2.14 3.49
C ALA A 95 -2.63 -2.19 3.54
N ALA A 96 -1.99 -2.87 2.58
CA ALA A 96 -0.53 -2.97 2.49
C ALA A 96 0.14 -1.60 2.33
N VAL A 97 -0.38 -0.74 1.45
CA VAL A 97 0.18 0.62 1.24
C VAL A 97 -0.04 1.48 2.49
N LYS A 98 -1.23 1.41 3.10
CA LYS A 98 -1.60 2.22 4.25
C LYS A 98 -0.77 1.86 5.49
N THR A 99 -0.57 0.58 5.79
CA THR A 99 0.26 0.18 6.94
C THR A 99 1.72 0.62 6.78
N VAL A 100 2.30 0.48 5.59
CA VAL A 100 3.66 0.95 5.31
C VAL A 100 3.75 2.47 5.44
N GLN A 101 2.75 3.20 4.96
CA GLN A 101 2.67 4.66 5.13
C GLN A 101 2.59 5.05 6.62
N LEU A 102 1.79 4.36 7.42
CA LEU A 102 1.66 4.60 8.85
C LEU A 102 2.96 4.29 9.61
N LEU A 103 3.63 3.16 9.28
CA LEU A 103 4.93 2.81 9.83
C LEU A 103 5.99 3.88 9.50
N ALA A 104 6.02 4.35 8.25
CA ALA A 104 6.94 5.41 7.82
C ALA A 104 6.62 6.78 8.47
N ALA A 105 5.36 7.03 8.84
CA ALA A 105 4.92 8.25 9.52
C ALA A 105 5.09 8.20 11.05
N GLY A 106 5.40 7.02 11.61
CA GLY A 106 5.61 6.82 13.04
C GLY A 106 6.82 7.59 13.59
N PRO A 107 7.00 7.61 14.93
CA PRO A 107 8.16 8.24 15.56
C PRO A 107 9.46 7.72 14.93
N PRO A 108 10.39 8.60 14.53
CA PRO A 108 11.60 8.23 13.81
C PRO A 108 12.65 7.67 14.77
N THR A 109 12.33 6.54 15.40
CA THR A 109 13.34 5.71 16.07
C THR A 109 14.14 4.98 14.99
N GLY A 110 15.41 4.66 15.27
CA GLY A 110 16.25 3.92 14.31
C GLY A 110 15.62 2.57 13.90
N ALA A 111 14.94 1.90 14.83
CA ALA A 111 14.22 0.65 14.56
C ALA A 111 13.02 0.85 13.62
N ASN A 112 12.20 1.87 13.84
CA ASN A 112 11.04 2.16 12.98
C ASN A 112 11.48 2.60 11.58
N ALA A 113 12.55 3.38 11.47
CA ALA A 113 13.09 3.79 10.18
C ALA A 113 13.58 2.59 9.36
N ALA A 114 14.34 1.67 9.98
CA ALA A 114 14.78 0.44 9.34
C ALA A 114 13.60 -0.46 8.94
N ALA A 115 12.62 -0.63 9.83
CA ALA A 115 11.41 -1.40 9.55
C ALA A 115 10.58 -0.79 8.41
N ALA A 116 10.43 0.53 8.37
CA ALA A 116 9.73 1.24 7.30
C ALA A 116 10.43 1.04 5.95
N HIS A 117 11.75 1.12 5.90
CA HIS A 117 12.51 0.85 4.68
C HIS A 117 12.35 -0.60 4.22
N ALA A 118 12.47 -1.58 5.12
CA ALA A 118 12.28 -2.98 4.78
C ALA A 118 10.86 -3.27 4.26
N ALA A 119 9.84 -2.69 4.90
CA ALA A 119 8.45 -2.83 4.48
C ALA A 119 8.18 -2.13 3.13
N TRP A 120 8.84 -1.01 2.85
CA TRP A 120 8.75 -0.29 1.58
C TRP A 120 9.36 -1.08 0.41
N GLU A 121 10.51 -1.72 0.61
CA GLU A 121 11.10 -2.61 -0.42
C GLU A 121 10.22 -3.84 -0.66
N ARG A 122 9.71 -4.46 0.41
CA ARG A 122 8.79 -5.61 0.29
C ARG A 122 7.48 -5.24 -0.39
N LEU A 123 6.96 -4.03 -0.15
CA LEU A 123 5.84 -3.51 -0.92
C LEU A 123 6.20 -3.41 -2.41
N GLY A 124 7.40 -2.96 -2.76
CA GLY A 124 7.88 -2.91 -4.13
C GLY A 124 7.87 -4.29 -4.84
N GLU A 125 8.25 -5.35 -4.13
CA GLU A 125 8.16 -6.73 -4.62
C GLU A 125 6.70 -7.12 -4.92
N LEU A 126 5.79 -6.89 -3.97
CA LEU A 126 4.36 -7.16 -4.14
C LEU A 126 3.77 -6.40 -5.35
N LEU A 127 4.13 -5.13 -5.52
CA LEU A 127 3.67 -4.31 -6.65
C LEU A 127 4.23 -4.81 -7.99
N GLY A 128 5.46 -5.34 -7.99
CA GLY A 128 6.04 -6.03 -9.14
C GLY A 128 5.18 -7.22 -9.57
N ASP A 129 4.77 -8.06 -8.61
CA ASP A 129 3.92 -9.22 -8.89
C ASP A 129 2.51 -8.81 -9.37
N VAL A 130 1.92 -7.79 -8.74
CA VAL A 130 0.63 -7.21 -9.16
C VAL A 130 0.67 -6.76 -10.62
N THR A 131 1.74 -6.09 -11.04
CA THR A 131 1.86 -5.54 -12.39
C THR A 131 2.35 -6.55 -13.43
N ALA A 132 3.11 -7.58 -13.03
CA ALA A 132 3.56 -8.66 -13.92
C ALA A 132 2.41 -9.52 -14.44
N ASN A 133 1.36 -9.74 -13.64
CA ASN A 133 0.18 -10.50 -14.03
C ASN A 133 -0.60 -9.90 -15.22
N VAL A 134 -0.36 -8.62 -15.54
CA VAL A 134 -0.96 -7.93 -16.69
C VAL A 134 -0.23 -8.23 -18.00
N GLN A 135 1.08 -8.45 -17.93
CA GLN A 135 1.91 -8.73 -19.11
C GLN A 135 1.79 -10.18 -19.60
N ALA A 136 1.27 -11.08 -18.76
CA ALA A 136 1.17 -12.50 -19.08
C ALA A 136 0.07 -12.83 -20.11
N GLY A 137 -0.99 -12.02 -20.24
CA GLY A 137 -2.11 -12.27 -21.14
C GLY A 137 -2.85 -13.61 -20.90
N PRO A 138 -4.06 -13.81 -21.43
CA PRO A 138 -4.68 -15.14 -21.51
C PRO A 138 -3.95 -16.06 -22.49
#